data_AF-A0A3B9JA83-F1
#
_entry.id   AF-A0A3B9JA83-F1
#
_cell.length_a   1.000
_cell.length_b   1.000
_cell.length_c   1.000
_cell.angle_alpha   90.00
_cell.angle_beta   90.00
_cell.angle_gamma   90.00
#
_symmetry.space_group_name_H-M   'P 1'
#
loop_
_entity.id
_entity.type
_entity.pdbx_description
1 polymer ?
#
loop_
_entity_poly.entity_id
_entity_poly.type
_entity_poly.pdbx_seq_one_letter_code
_entity_poly.pdbx_strand_id
1 'polypeptide(L)' 'MSFPTFQNQQYLSIETFRKNGQGVKTPVWFVQDGEVLYIWTQTDSGKAKRVR' A
#
# COMPACT_ATOMS: atom_id res chain seq x y z
N MET A 1 -8.84 -0.85 -18.21
CA MET A 1 -9.29 -2.16 -17.68
C MET A 1 -9.27 -2.03 -16.15
N SER A 2 -9.54 -3.07 -15.36
CA SER A 2 -9.52 -3.01 -13.89
C SER A 2 -8.72 -4.21 -13.40
N PHE A 3 -8.03 -4.09 -12.26
CA PHE A 3 -7.39 -5.25 -11.62
C PHE A 3 -8.45 -6.20 -11.04
N PRO A 4 -8.70 -7.38 -11.64
CA PRO A 4 -9.76 -8.27 -11.18
C PRO A 4 -9.44 -8.89 -9.80
N THR A 5 -8.16 -9.09 -9.51
CA THR A 5 -7.66 -9.67 -8.25
C THR A 5 -8.03 -8.85 -7.01
N PHE A 6 -8.21 -7.54 -7.17
CA PHE A 6 -8.53 -6.63 -6.05
C PHE A 6 -10.02 -6.33 -5.93
N GLN A 7 -10.85 -6.84 -6.85
CA GLN A 7 -12.30 -6.68 -6.77
C GLN A 7 -12.83 -7.34 -5.49
N ASN A 8 -13.69 -6.62 -4.77
CA ASN A 8 -14.28 -7.02 -3.49
C ASN A 8 -13.25 -7.29 -2.36
N GLN A 9 -11.99 -6.88 -2.53
CA GLN A 9 -11.00 -6.90 -1.46
C GLN A 9 -10.98 -5.56 -0.74
N GLN A 10 -10.70 -5.57 0.57
CA GLN A 10 -10.62 -4.35 1.38
C GLN A 10 -9.20 -4.01 1.80
N TYR A 11 -8.30 -5.01 1.81
CA TYR A 11 -6.94 -4.85 2.28
C TYR A 11 -5.96 -5.44 1.28
N LEU A 12 -4.81 -4.79 1.14
CA LEU A 12 -3.64 -5.34 0.47
C LEU A 12 -2.41 -5.15 1.36
N SER A 13 -1.36 -5.93 1.12
CA SER A 13 -0.10 -5.75 1.82
C SER A 13 0.88 -4.99 0.93
N ILE A 14 1.38 -3.86 1.41
CA ILE A 14 2.51 -3.17 0.78
C ILE A 14 3.80 -3.53 1.51
N GLU A 15 4.87 -3.74 0.75
CA GLU A 15 6.21 -3.89 1.29
C GLU A 15 7.00 -2.61 1.03
N THR A 16 7.47 -1.99 2.11
CA THR A 16 8.34 -0.80 2.06
C THR A 16 9.70 -1.15 2.64
N PHE A 17 10.76 -0.51 2.17
CA PHE A 17 12.12 -0.85 2.56
C PHE A 17 12.70 0.17 3.53
N ARG A 18 13.37 -0.31 4.57
CA ARG A 18 14.22 0.52 5.43
C ARG A 18 15.49 0.91 4.66
N LYS A 19 16.24 1.90 5.17
CA LYS A 19 17.55 2.31 4.61
C LYS A 19 18.56 1.16 4.52
N ASN A 20 18.45 0.16 5.40
CA ASN A 20 19.31 -1.04 5.39
C ASN A 20 18.79 -2.16 4.47
N GLY A 21 17.80 -1.89 3.61
CA GLY A 21 17.23 -2.87 2.68
C GLY A 21 16.24 -3.85 3.30
N GLN A 22 16.00 -3.82 4.62
CA GLN A 22 15.01 -4.70 5.24
C GLN A 22 13.59 -4.32 4.79
N GLY A 23 12.88 -5.29 4.20
CA GLY A 23 11.48 -5.18 3.82
C GLY A 23 10.55 -5.18 5.04
N VAL A 24 9.52 -4.34 4.99
CA VAL A 24 8.47 -4.25 6.01
C VAL A 24 7.12 -4.30 5.32
N LYS A 25 6.47 -5.45 5.45
CA LYS A 25 5.10 -5.69 4.97
C LYS A 25 4.09 -5.05 5.91
N THR A 26 3.14 -4.30 5.35
CA THR A 26 2.05 -3.71 6.13
C THR A 26 0.72 -3.93 5.41
N PRO A 27 -0.26 -4.59 6.04
CA PRO A 27 -1.63 -4.56 5.54
C PRO A 27 -2.18 -3.13 5.63
N VAL A 28 -2.80 -2.68 4.55
CA VAL A 28 -3.41 -1.36 4.43
C VAL A 28 -4.74 -1.47 3.72
N TRP A 29 -5.69 -0.64 4.14
CA TRP A 29 -6.92 -0.46 3.40
C TRP A 29 -6.64 0.30 2.10
N PHE A 30 -7.40 -0.01 1.05
CA PHE A 30 -7.23 0.63 -0.24
C PHE A 30 -8.58 0.91 -0.91
N VAL A 31 -8.58 1.86 -1.84
CA VAL A 31 -9.66 2.09 -2.80
C VAL A 31 -9.14 1.77 -4.19
N GLN A 32 -9.93 1.04 -4.98
CA GLN A 32 -9.64 0.81 -6.39
C GLN A 32 -10.45 1.78 -7.26
N ASP A 33 -9.75 2.45 -8.17
CA ASP A 33 -10.33 3.27 -9.25
C ASP A 33 -9.70 2.80 -10.58
N GLY A 34 -10.39 1.91 -11.28
CA GLY A 34 -9.89 1.26 -12.49
C GLY A 34 -8.57 0.50 -12.23
N GLU A 35 -7.47 1.05 -12.74
CA GLU A 35 -6.09 0.52 -12.64
C GLU A 35 -5.26 1.28 -11.59
N VAL A 36 -5.89 2.12 -10.77
CA VAL A 36 -5.23 2.85 -9.68
C VAL A 36 -5.70 2.30 -8.35
N LEU A 37 -4.75 2.02 -7.46
CA LEU A 37 -5.00 1.64 -6.07
C LEU A 37 -4.56 2.79 -5.17
N TYR A 38 -5.53 3.46 -4.55
CA TYR A 38 -5.29 4.54 -3.61
C TYR A 38 -5.19 3.96 -2.19
N ILE A 39 -4.16 4.39 -1.47
CA ILE A 39 -3.94 4.06 -0.06
C ILE A 39 -3.85 5.38 0.68
N TRP A 40 -4.60 5.50 1.77
CA TRP A 40 -4.48 6.64 2.68
C TRP A 40 -3.80 6.20 3.97
N THR A 41 -2.84 6.99 4.46
CA THR A 41 -2.17 6.76 5.73
C THR A 41 -1.68 8.08 6.32
N GLN A 42 -1.50 8.12 7.64
CA GLN A 42 -0.94 9.30 8.29
C GLN A 42 0.51 9.54 7.84
N THR A 43 0.87 10.81 7.64
CA THR A 43 2.18 11.23 7.11
C THR A 43 3.34 10.84 8.02
N ASP A 44 3.10 10.71 9.32
CA ASP A 44 4.10 10.31 10.32
C ASP A 44 4.32 8.80 10.41
N SER A 45 3.51 7.99 9.72
CA SER A 45 3.61 6.54 9.72
C SER A 45 4.92 6.06 9.08
N GLY A 46 5.46 4.95 9.60
CA GLY A 46 6.76 4.42 9.14
C GLY A 46 6.79 4.02 7.65
N LYS A 47 5.64 3.71 7.05
CA LYS A 47 5.53 3.40 5.61
C LYS A 47 5.58 4.68 4.76
N ALA A 48 4.88 5.74 5.17
CA ALA A 48 4.92 7.05 4.51
C ALA A 48 6.35 7.64 4.53
N LYS A 49 7.06 7.51 5.65
CA LYS A 49 8.46 7.95 5.79
C LYS A 49 9.46 7.17 4.93
N ARG A 50 9.13 5.96 4.47
CA ARG A 50 10.04 5.10 3.68
C ARG A 50 9.84 5.23 2.17
N VAL A 51 8.63 5.58 1.74
CA VAL A 51 8.30 5.76 0.30
C VAL A 51 8.64 7.16 -0.20
N ARG A 52 8.77 8.13 0.71
CA ARG A 52 9.36 9.45 0.44
C ARG A 52 10.88 9.35 0.39
#